data_AF-A0A423I113-F1
#
_entry.id   AF-A0A423I113-F1
#
_cell.length_a   1.000
_cell.length_b   1.000
_cell.length_c   1.000
_cell.angle_alpha   90.00
_cell.angle_beta   90.00
_cell.angle_gamma   90.00
#
_symmetry.space_group_name_H-M   'P 1'
#
loop_
_entity.id
_entity.type
_entity.pdbx_description
1 polymer ?
#
loop_
_entity_poly.entity_id
_entity_poly.type
_entity_poly.pdbx_seq_one_letter_code
_entity_poly.pdbx_strand_id
1 'polypeptide(L)'
;MLPPRFLDFVKALTARTEQGEFSWSYDDNNSLVKLKEQAFSLSLRYSFNADEKYAEYVIYYFDDIEDKEYRFYTNQSWNDFDFIRRLFDAAQASKMKLPF
;
A
#
# COMPACT_ATOMS: atom_id res chain seq x y z
N MET A 1 -12.99 7.23 -2.92
CA MET A 1 -13.23 5.88 -2.37
C MET A 1 -12.74 4.82 -3.35
N LEU A 2 -12.11 3.77 -2.86
CA LEU A 2 -11.54 2.65 -3.60
C LEU A 2 -12.67 1.78 -4.17
N PRO A 3 -12.52 1.26 -5.41
CA PRO A 3 -13.46 0.29 -5.96
C PRO A 3 -13.52 -0.98 -5.09
N PRO A 4 -14.71 -1.59 -4.88
CA PRO A 4 -14.87 -2.76 -4.01
C PRO A 4 -13.92 -3.91 -4.32
N ARG A 5 -13.74 -4.25 -5.61
CA ARG A 5 -12.80 -5.31 -6.04
C ARG A 5 -11.36 -5.03 -5.61
N PHE A 6 -10.93 -3.78 -5.68
CA PHE A 6 -9.59 -3.38 -5.27
C PHE A 6 -9.45 -3.38 -3.75
N LEU A 7 -10.50 -2.99 -3.03
CA LEU A 7 -10.52 -3.05 -1.57
C LEU A 7 -10.40 -4.49 -1.05
N ASP A 8 -11.08 -5.45 -1.68
CA ASP A 8 -10.97 -6.87 -1.31
C ASP A 8 -9.57 -7.42 -1.59
N PHE A 9 -8.97 -7.02 -2.71
CA PHE A 9 -7.56 -7.31 -3.01
C PHE A 9 -6.63 -6.77 -1.92
N VAL A 10 -6.79 -5.50 -1.51
CA VAL A 10 -5.98 -4.88 -0.44
C VAL A 10 -6.11 -5.66 0.86
N LYS A 11 -7.33 -6.00 1.29
CA LYS A 11 -7.55 -6.79 2.53
C LYS A 11 -6.83 -8.14 2.49
N ALA A 12 -6.93 -8.86 1.37
CA ALA A 12 -6.27 -10.14 1.20
C ALA A 12 -4.73 -9.98 1.21
N LEU A 13 -4.22 -8.96 0.50
CA LEU A 13 -2.80 -8.66 0.44
C LEU A 13 -2.22 -8.29 1.81
N THR A 14 -2.96 -7.52 2.61
CA THR A 14 -2.58 -7.19 3.99
C THR A 14 -2.42 -8.44 4.84
N ALA A 15 -3.42 -9.33 4.86
CA ALA A 15 -3.38 -10.53 5.67
C ALA A 15 -2.17 -11.43 5.33
N ARG A 16 -1.88 -11.59 4.03
CA ARG A 16 -0.73 -12.39 3.55
C ARG A 16 0.61 -11.71 3.82
N THR A 17 0.66 -10.37 3.74
CA THR A 17 1.86 -9.60 4.13
C THR A 17 2.16 -9.76 5.62
N GLU A 18 1.13 -9.69 6.48
CA GLU A 18 1.27 -9.92 7.93
C GLU A 18 1.72 -11.35 8.26
N GLN A 19 1.44 -12.32 7.38
CA GLN A 19 1.92 -13.71 7.49
C GLN A 19 3.35 -13.90 6.97
N GLY A 20 3.99 -12.85 6.45
CA GLY A 20 5.35 -12.91 5.92
C GLY A 20 5.46 -13.51 4.52
N GLU A 21 4.36 -13.63 3.78
CA GLU A 21 4.37 -14.21 2.43
C GLU A 21 5.04 -13.30 1.38
N PHE A 22 5.11 -12.00 1.65
CA PHE A 22 5.60 -11.00 0.70
C PHE A 22 6.82 -10.24 1.21
N SER A 23 7.78 -10.01 0.32
CA SER A 23 9.00 -9.25 0.60
C SER A 23 8.90 -7.84 0.03
N TRP A 24 8.45 -6.89 0.84
CA TRP A 24 8.34 -5.49 0.43
C TRP A 24 9.69 -4.78 0.44
N SER A 25 9.82 -3.73 -0.37
CA SER A 25 10.89 -2.75 -0.25
C SER A 25 10.31 -1.47 0.35
N TYR A 26 11.08 -0.81 1.23
CA TYR A 26 10.70 0.44 1.86
C TYR A 26 11.75 1.51 1.54
N ASP A 27 11.27 2.69 1.17
CA ASP A 27 12.04 3.89 0.89
C ASP A 27 11.61 4.97 1.89
N ASP A 28 12.38 5.09 2.97
CA ASP A 28 12.15 6.02 4.08
C ASP A 28 12.08 7.47 3.62
N ASN A 29 12.93 7.86 2.66
CA ASN A 29 13.02 9.25 2.18
C ASN A 29 11.73 9.68 1.48
N ASN A 30 11.05 8.74 0.83
CA ASN A 30 9.85 9.01 0.05
C ASN A 30 8.55 8.51 0.72
N SER A 31 8.65 7.92 1.91
CA SER A 31 7.53 7.27 2.60
C SER A 31 6.77 6.32 1.66
N LEU A 32 7.52 5.43 1.01
CA LEU A 32 7.06 4.62 -0.11
C LEU A 32 7.38 3.14 0.13
N VAL A 33 6.37 2.28 0.07
CA VAL A 33 6.55 0.83 0.03
C VAL A 33 6.27 0.30 -1.37
N LYS A 34 7.04 -0.69 -1.82
CA LYS A 34 6.86 -1.35 -3.12
C LYS A 34 6.92 -2.86 -3.01
N LEU A 35 6.02 -3.52 -3.73
CA LEU A 35 5.97 -4.95 -3.97
C LEU A 35 6.08 -5.23 -5.47
N LYS A 36 6.92 -6.19 -5.84
CA LYS A 36 7.05 -6.68 -7.21
C LYS A 36 6.82 -8.18 -7.23
N GLU A 37 5.72 -8.59 -7.82
CA GLU A 37 5.38 -9.99 -8.09
C GLU A 37 5.49 -10.28 -9.59
N GLN A 38 5.37 -11.55 -9.97
CA GLN A 38 5.44 -11.95 -11.37
C GLN A 38 4.25 -11.40 -12.20
N ALA A 39 3.07 -11.31 -11.59
CA ALA A 39 1.84 -10.90 -12.26
C ALA A 39 1.48 -9.42 -12.05
N PHE A 40 2.04 -8.76 -11.04
CA PHE A 40 1.71 -7.38 -10.74
C PHE A 40 2.81 -6.68 -9.95
N SER A 41 2.74 -5.35 -9.93
CA SER A 41 3.52 -4.51 -9.02
C SER A 41 2.59 -3.59 -8.24
N LEU A 42 2.89 -3.33 -6.97
CA LEU A 42 2.15 -2.38 -6.14
C LEU A 42 3.10 -1.41 -5.47
N SER A 43 2.78 -0.11 -5.52
CA SER A 43 3.46 0.91 -4.74
C SER A 43 2.46 1.73 -3.95
N LEU A 44 2.74 1.95 -2.66
CA LEU A 44 1.93 2.79 -1.78
C LEU A 44 2.80 3.93 -1.26
N ARG A 45 2.38 5.16 -1.53
CA ARG A 45 3.06 6.37 -1.04
C ARG A 45 2.18 7.06 -0.02
N TYR A 46 2.75 7.31 1.16
CA TYR A 46 2.15 8.18 2.16
C TYR A 46 2.53 9.64 1.90
N SER A 47 1.58 10.55 2.06
CA SER A 47 1.83 11.99 2.18
C SER A 47 0.92 12.61 3.23
N PHE A 48 1.36 13.75 3.76
CA PHE A 48 0.52 14.62 4.59
C PHE A 48 0.25 15.91 3.82
N ASN A 49 -1.02 16.17 3.54
CA ASN A 49 -1.44 17.43 2.92
C ASN A 49 -1.44 18.52 3.99
N ALA A 50 -0.45 19.42 3.95
CA ALA A 50 -0.27 20.45 4.95
C ALA A 50 -1.36 21.54 4.90
N ASP A 51 -1.91 21.82 3.72
CA ASP A 51 -2.94 22.83 3.51
C ASP A 51 -4.29 22.35 4.09
N GLU A 52 -4.68 21.12 3.76
CA GLU A 52 -5.95 20.53 4.16
C GLU A 52 -5.86 19.74 5.49
N LYS A 53 -4.65 19.60 6.04
CA LYS A 53 -4.32 18.97 7.33
C LYS A 53 -4.82 17.54 7.49
N TYR A 54 -4.68 16.73 6.45
CA TYR A 54 -4.98 15.29 6.52
C TYR A 54 -3.88 14.43 5.91
N ALA A 55 -3.83 13.18 6.37
CA ALA A 55 -3.02 12.14 5.77
C ALA A 55 -3.70 11.57 4.51
N GLU A 56 -2.89 11.21 3.52
CA GLU A 56 -3.35 10.59 2.28
C GLU A 56 -2.39 9.50 1.80
N TYR A 57 -2.94 8.60 0.98
CA TYR A 57 -2.19 7.57 0.28
C TYR A 57 -2.47 7.63 -1.21
N VAL A 58 -1.40 7.55 -1.99
CA VAL A 58 -1.46 7.29 -3.42
C VAL A 58 -1.05 5.84 -3.66
N ILE A 59 -1.89 5.11 -4.39
CA ILE A 59 -1.67 3.71 -4.74
C ILE A 59 -1.44 3.60 -6.24
N TYR A 60 -0.33 2.97 -6.61
CA TYR A 60 -0.01 2.61 -7.98
C TYR A 60 -0.04 1.09 -8.09
N TYR A 61 -0.98 0.55 -8.87
CA TYR A 61 -1.06 -0.87 -9.19
C TYR A 61 -0.75 -1.04 -10.66
N PHE A 62 0.24 -1.86 -10.97
CA PHE A 62 0.61 -2.20 -12.33
C PHE A 62 0.28 -3.67 -12.59
N ASP A 63 -0.59 -3.92 -13.55
CA ASP A 63 -0.87 -5.26 -14.05
C ASP A 63 0.20 -5.62 -15.08
N ASP A 64 1.12 -6.52 -14.72
CA ASP A 64 2.23 -6.91 -15.60
C ASP A 64 1.78 -7.84 -16.73
N ILE A 65 0.55 -8.41 -16.66
CA ILE A 65 -0.01 -9.29 -17.70
C ILE A 65 -0.65 -8.44 -18.81
N GLU A 66 -1.44 -7.43 -18.42
CA GLU A 66 -2.14 -6.53 -19.34
C GLU A 66 -1.31 -5.30 -19.74
N ASP A 67 -0.10 -5.13 -19.17
CA ASP A 67 0.78 -3.97 -19.35
C ASP A 67 0.04 -2.65 -19.04
N LYS A 68 -0.62 -2.59 -17.88
CA LYS A 68 -1.54 -1.51 -17.55
C LYS A 68 -1.39 -0.99 -16.13
N GLU A 69 -1.25 0.32 -16.02
CA GLU A 69 -1.22 1.02 -14.74
C GLU A 69 -2.61 1.50 -14.32
N TYR A 70 -2.92 1.29 -13.05
CA TYR A 70 -4.09 1.81 -12.36
C TYR A 70 -3.62 2.65 -11.17
N ARG A 71 -4.22 3.82 -11.01
CA ARG A 71 -3.92 4.74 -9.90
C ARG A 71 -5.14 4.98 -9.04
N PHE A 72 -4.97 4.84 -7.73
CA PHE A 72 -6.01 5.08 -6.75
C PHE A 72 -5.52 6.01 -5.64
N TYR A 73 -6.47 6.55 -4.89
CA TYR A 73 -6.24 7.55 -3.86
C TYR A 73 -7.19 7.30 -2.69
N THR A 74 -6.72 7.55 -1.47
CA THR A 74 -7.56 7.65 -0.27
C THR A 74 -6.96 8.64 0.72
N ASN A 75 -7.79 9.23 1.57
CA ASN A 75 -7.37 10.15 2.63
C ASN A 75 -8.11 9.87 3.94
N GLN A 76 -7.63 10.46 5.02
CA GLN A 76 -8.12 10.22 6.39
C GLN A 76 -9.63 10.46 6.58
N SER A 77 -10.29 11.20 5.68
CA SER A 77 -11.73 11.44 5.74
C SER A 77 -12.56 10.32 5.09
N TRP A 78 -11.93 9.33 4.44
CA TRP A 78 -12.61 8.26 3.71
C TRP A 78 -12.51 6.91 4.44
N ASN A 79 -13.58 6.12 4.40
CA ASN A 79 -13.69 4.84 5.12
C ASN A 79 -12.68 3.76 4.69
N ASP A 80 -12.06 3.92 3.53
CA ASP A 80 -11.09 2.98 2.97
C ASP A 80 -9.64 3.25 3.42
N PHE A 81 -9.39 4.42 4.02
CA PHE A 81 -8.06 4.88 4.43
C PHE A 81 -7.37 3.89 5.36
N ASP A 82 -8.08 3.41 6.38
CA ASP A 82 -7.51 2.50 7.38
C ASP A 82 -7.07 1.16 6.80
N PHE A 83 -7.67 0.70 5.70
CA PHE A 83 -7.23 -0.52 5.03
C PHE A 83 -5.88 -0.32 4.34
N ILE A 84 -5.67 0.84 3.71
CA ILE A 84 -4.40 1.17 3.05
C ILE A 84 -3.32 1.47 4.08
N ARG A 85 -3.64 2.21 5.14
CA ARG A 85 -2.74 2.45 6.27
C ARG A 85 -2.23 1.13 6.85
N ARG A 86 -3.12 0.18 7.15
CA ARG A 86 -2.73 -1.12 7.69
C ARG A 86 -1.83 -1.91 6.75
N LEU A 87 -2.11 -1.90 5.44
CA LEU A 87 -1.23 -2.52 4.44
C LEU A 87 0.15 -1.86 4.42
N PHE A 88 0.20 -0.53 4.47
CA PHE A 88 1.45 0.22 4.49
C PHE A 88 2.28 -0.11 5.73
N ASP A 89 1.67 -0.11 6.91
CA ASP A 89 2.32 -0.44 8.18
C ASP A 89 2.91 -1.87 8.14
N ALA A 90 2.13 -2.84 7.65
CA ALA A 90 2.57 -4.23 7.51
C ALA A 90 3.73 -4.37 6.49
N ALA A 91 3.64 -3.68 5.35
CA ALA A 91 4.66 -3.67 4.32
C ALA A 91 5.98 -3.05 4.84
N GLN A 92 5.90 -1.92 5.55
CA GLN A 92 7.05 -1.26 6.16
C GLN A 92 7.71 -2.16 7.22
N ALA A 93 6.91 -2.85 8.03
CA ALA A 93 7.39 -3.75 9.07
C ALA A 93 7.95 -5.08 8.52
N SER A 94 7.65 -5.46 7.27
CA SER A 94 7.99 -6.78 6.71
C SER A 94 9.49 -7.14 6.74
N LYS A 95 10.37 -6.14 6.72
CA LYS A 95 11.84 -6.31 6.82
C LYS A 95 12.43 -5.82 8.14
N MET A 96 11.59 -5.37 9.06
CA MET A 96 12.03 -4.90 10.37
C MET A 96 12.58 -6.07 11.19
N LYS A 97 13.81 -5.93 11.71
CA LYS A 97 14.38 -6.87 12.66
C LYS A 97 14.22 -6.31 14.07
N LEU A 98 13.42 -6.98 14.88
CA LEU A 98 13.25 -6.66 16.29
C LEU A 98 14.25 -7.46 17.12
N PRO A 99 14.80 -6.89 18.22
CA PRO A 99 15.91 -7.49 18.96
C PRO A 99 15.52 -8.63 19.92
N PHE A 100 14.26 -9.07 19.96
CA PHE A 100 13.77 -10.15 20.83
C PHE A 100 12.64 -10.92 20.15
#